data_AF-A0A8J8B2X1-F1
#
_entry.id   AF-A0A8J8B2X1-F1
#
_cell.length_a   1.000
_cell.length_b   1.000
_cell.length_c   1.000
_cell.angle_alpha   90.00
_cell.angle_beta   90.00
_cell.angle_gamma   90.00
#
_symmetry.space_group_name_H-M   'P 1'
#
loop_
_entity.id
_entity.type
_entity.pdbx_description
1 polymer ?
#
loop_
_entity_poly.entity_id
_entity_poly.type
_entity_poly.pdbx_seq_one_letter_code
_entity_poly.pdbx_strand_id
1 'polypeptide(L)' 'MNKEQAEVVINIFEWYLAGLSLRQIKNRLESLEIKTATGNNVWHEKVILGMLGNEKYMGAASSRSLILRII' A
#
# COMPACT_ATOMS: atom_id res chain seq x y z
N MET A 1 -5.32 16.78 -0.12
CA MET A 1 -4.96 15.37 -0.26
C MET A 1 -3.48 15.23 0.10
N ASN A 2 -3.17 14.52 1.20
CA ASN A 2 -1.81 14.40 1.73
C ASN A 2 -0.97 13.48 0.84
N LYS A 3 0.00 14.07 0.13
CA LYS A 3 0.95 13.36 -0.75
C LYS A 3 1.59 12.15 -0.07
N GLU A 4 1.80 12.24 1.25
CA GLU A 4 2.36 11.16 2.08
C GLU A 4 1.60 9.83 1.95
N GLN A 5 0.25 9.84 1.92
CA GLN A 5 -0.51 8.58 1.86
C GLN A 5 -0.42 7.90 0.49
N ALA A 6 -0.29 8.68 -0.59
CA ALA A 6 -0.13 8.14 -1.94
C ALA A 6 1.24 7.47 -2.11
N GLU A 7 2.30 8.06 -1.54
CA GLU A 7 3.65 7.49 -1.57
C GLU A 7 3.72 6.14 -0.85
N VAL A 8 3.02 5.99 0.27
CA VAL A 8 2.94 4.72 1.00
C VAL A 8 2.33 3.60 0.14
N VAL A 9 1.24 3.89 -0.56
CA VAL A 9 0.58 2.90 -1.43
C VAL A 9 1.49 2.51 -2.60
N ILE A 10 2.22 3.47 -3.19
CA ILE A 10 3.21 3.21 -4.24
C ILE A 10 4.31 2.29 -3.71
N ASN A 11 4.89 2.62 -2.56
CA ASN A 11 5.96 1.83 -1.93
C ASN A 11 5.52 0.38 -1.65
N ILE A 12 4.29 0.18 -1.16
CA ILE A 12 3.72 -1.15 -0.92
C ILE A 12 3.65 -1.98 -2.21
N PHE A 13 3.20 -1.36 -3.30
CA PHE A 13 3.13 -2.01 -4.61
C PHE A 13 4.53 -2.34 -5.15
N GLU A 14 5.48 -1.42 -5.06
CA GLU A 14 6.86 -1.65 -5.49
C GLU A 14 7.50 -2.81 -4.75
N TRP A 15 7.30 -2.90 -3.42
CA TRP A 15 7.83 -4.01 -2.63
C TRP A 15 7.15 -5.33 -2.95
N TYR A 16 5.84 -5.31 -3.20
CA TYR A 16 5.11 -6.50 -3.63
C TYR A 16 5.61 -7.00 -4.99
N LEU A 17 5.79 -6.08 -5.96
CA LEU A 17 6.36 -6.40 -7.28
C LEU A 17 7.81 -6.86 -7.21
N ALA A 18 8.58 -6.38 -6.24
CA ALA A 18 9.92 -6.87 -5.94
C ALA A 18 9.94 -8.28 -5.31
N GLY A 19 8.77 -8.90 -5.08
CA GLY A 19 8.64 -10.25 -4.54
C GLY A 19 8.62 -10.32 -3.02
N LEU A 20 8.45 -9.19 -2.31
CA LEU A 20 8.31 -9.22 -0.85
C LEU A 20 6.96 -9.82 -0.46
N SER A 21 6.97 -10.64 0.58
CA SER A 21 5.74 -11.14 1.21
C SER A 21 5.01 -10.02 1.95
N LEU A 22 3.70 -10.18 2.13
CA LEU A 22 2.84 -9.24 2.88
C LEU A 22 3.40 -8.97 4.29
N ARG A 23 3.96 -10.00 4.95
CA ARG A 23 4.58 -9.90 6.25
C ARG A 23 5.86 -9.05 6.23
N GLN A 24 6.69 -9.19 5.20
CA GLN A 24 7.88 -8.34 5.05
C GLN A 24 7.50 -6.88 4.77
N ILE A 25 6.49 -6.65 3.92
CA ILE A 25 5.95 -5.31 3.64
C ILE A 25 5.42 -4.69 4.92
N LYS A 26 4.62 -5.42 5.69
CA LYS A 26 4.12 -5.00 7.00
C LYS A 26 5.26 -4.58 7.92
N ASN A 27 6.25 -5.46 8.14
CA ASN A 27 7.38 -5.16 9.02
C ASN A 27 8.14 -3.92 8.57
N ARG A 28 8.24 -3.69 7.25
CA ARG A 28 8.90 -2.52 6.68
C ARG A 28 8.11 -1.24 6.94
N LEU A 29 6.78 -1.27 6.80
CA LEU A 29 5.91 -0.14 7.12
C LEU A 29 5.98 0.22 8.61
N GLU A 30 5.94 -0.78 9.48
CA GLU A 30 6.05 -0.58 10.93
C GLU A 30 7.44 -0.07 11.32
N SER A 31 8.51 -0.56 10.69
CA SER A 31 9.88 -0.08 10.89
C SER A 31 10.13 1.34 10.40
N LEU A 32 9.32 1.82 9.45
CA LEU A 32 9.37 3.19 8.95
C LEU A 32 8.41 4.13 9.71
N GLU A 33 7.76 3.63 10.77
CA GLU A 33 6.76 4.34 11.58
C GLU A 33 5.62 4.93 10.74
N ILE A 34 5.33 4.31 9.60
CA ILE A 34 4.29 4.75 8.69
C ILE A 34 2.94 4.36 9.29
N LYS A 35 2.09 5.36 9.56
CA LYS A 35 0.73 5.13 10.03
C LYS A 35 -0.17 4.67 8.89
N THR A 36 -1.17 3.85 9.21
CA THR A 36 -2.22 3.49 8.26
C THR A 36 -2.99 4.73 7.81
N ALA A 37 -3.74 4.62 6.72
CA ALA A 37 -4.62 5.70 6.25
C ALA A 37 -5.61 6.21 7.32
N THR A 38 -5.96 5.33 8.27
CA THR A 38 -6.81 5.60 9.45
C THR A 38 -6.05 6.13 10.68
N GLY A 39 -4.74 6.32 10.60
CA GLY A 39 -3.91 6.82 11.70
C GLY A 39 -3.48 5.76 12.72
N ASN A 40 -3.65 4.48 12.42
CA ASN A 40 -3.22 3.39 13.30
C ASN A 40 -1.74 3.06 13.07
N ASN A 41 -1.05 2.66 14.14
CA ASN A 41 0.36 2.27 14.07
C ASN A 41 0.56 0.81 13.64
N VAL A 42 -0.50 -0.01 13.63
CA VAL A 42 -0.43 -1.44 13.35
C VAL A 42 -0.91 -1.72 11.94
N TRP A 43 -0.07 -2.41 11.16
CA TRP A 43 -0.43 -2.86 9.83
C TRP A 43 -0.97 -4.30 9.87
N HIS A 44 -2.18 -4.49 9.35
CA HIS A 44 -2.75 -5.83 9.17
C HIS A 44 -2.51 -6.30 7.73
N GLU A 45 -2.10 -7.56 7.56
CA GLU A 45 -1.89 -8.15 6.23
C GLU A 45 -3.14 -8.06 5.35
N LYS A 46 -4.35 -8.15 5.93
CA LYS A 46 -5.62 -7.95 5.23
C LYS A 46 -5.77 -6.55 4.65
N VAL A 47 -5.21 -5.51 5.28
CA VAL A 47 -5.24 -4.14 4.79
C VAL A 47 -4.32 -4.01 3.58
N ILE A 48 -3.11 -4.55 3.66
CA ILE A 48 -2.14 -4.58 2.55
C ILE A 48 -2.73 -5.40 1.38
N LEU A 49 -3.31 -6.56 1.67
CA LEU A 49 -3.98 -7.39 0.67
C LEU A 49 -5.19 -6.70 0.06
N GLY A 50 -5.98 -5.95 0.84
CA GLY A 50 -7.09 -5.15 0.32
C GLY A 50 -6.63 -4.00 -0.59
N MET A 51 -5.46 -3.41 -0.30
CA MET A 51 -4.83 -2.42 -1.17
C MET A 51 -4.35 -3.03 -2.50
N LEU A 52 -3.76 -4.23 -2.45
CA LEU A 52 -3.26 -4.96 -3.63
C LEU A 52 -4.38 -5.62 -4.45
N GLY A 53 -5.40 -6.16 -3.77
CA GLY A 53 -6.42 -7.07 -4.31
C GLY A 53 -7.71 -6.38 -4.76
N ASN A 54 -7.80 -5.06 -4.67
CA ASN A 54 -8.92 -4.34 -5.28
C ASN A 54 -8.78 -4.47 -6.80
N GLU A 55 -9.56 -5.37 -7.42
CA GLU A 55 -9.48 -5.87 -8.81
C GLU A 55 -9.35 -4.81 -9.91
N LYS A 56 -9.59 -3.52 -9.61
CA LYS A 56 -9.26 -2.41 -10.52
C LYS A 56 -7.76 -2.23 -10.75
N TYR A 57 -6.88 -2.81 -9.93
CA TYR A 57 -5.42 -2.63 -10.01
C TYR A 57 -4.67 -3.76 -10.74
N MET A 58 -5.18 -5.00 -10.70
CA MET A 58 -4.52 -6.15 -11.35
C MET A 58 -4.70 -6.20 -12.88
N GLY A 59 -5.68 -5.46 -13.44
CA GLY A 59 -5.93 -5.42 -14.87
C GLY A 59 -5.34 -4.22 -15.63
N ALA A 60 -4.69 -3.27 -14.96
CA ALA A 60 -4.19 -2.06 -15.60
C ALA A 60 -2.80 -1.69 -15.06
N ALA A 61 -1.77 -2.29 -15.66
CA ALA A 61 -0.34 -2.11 -15.41
C ALA A 61 0.22 -0.68 -15.62
N SER A 62 -0.57 0.39 -15.43
CA SER A 62 -0.13 1.76 -15.74
C SER A 62 -0.66 2.88 -14.84
N SER A 63 -1.52 2.62 -13.85
CA SER A 63 -2.27 3.73 -13.23
C SER A 63 -1.65 4.29 -11.95
N ARG A 64 -0.56 5.06 -12.09
CA ARG A 64 -0.13 6.11 -11.14
C ARG A 64 -1.28 7.09 -10.79
N SER A 65 -2.33 7.13 -11.63
CA SER A 65 -3.48 8.03 -11.53
C SER A 65 -4.67 7.48 -10.72
N LEU A 66 -4.78 6.18 -10.44
CA LEU A 66 -5.98 5.61 -9.78
C LEU A 66 -5.86 5.52 -8.26
N ILE A 67 -4.64 5.52 -7.72
CA ILE A 67 -4.36 5.50 -6.27
C ILE A 67 -5.02 6.71 -5.56
N LEU A 68 -5.16 7.84 -6.26
CA LEU A 68 -5.71 9.09 -5.74
C LEU A 68 -7.25 9.15 -5.66
N ARG A 69 -7.97 8.12 -6.10
CA ARG A 69 -9.46 8.15 -6.13
C ARG A 69 -10.13 7.46 -4.96
N ILE A 70 -9.36 6.82 -4.07
CA ILE A 70 -9.88 6.02 -2.95
C ILE A 70 -9.58 6.68 -1.57
N ILE A 71 -8.92 7.84 -1.54
CA ILE A 71 -8.54 8.55 -0.30
C ILE A 71 -9.14 9.96 -0.25
#